data_AF-A0A199XV50-F1
#
_entry.id   AF-A0A199XV50-F1
#
_cell.length_a   1.000
_cell.length_b   1.000
_cell.length_c   1.000
_cell.angle_alpha   90.00
_cell.angle_beta   90.00
_cell.angle_gamma   90.00
#
_symmetry.space_group_name_H-M   'P 1'
#
loop_
_entity.id
_entity.type
_entity.pdbx_description
1 polymer ?
#
loop_
_entity_poly.entity_id
_entity_poly.type
_entity_poly.pdbx_seq_one_letter_code
_entity_poly.pdbx_strand_id
1 'polypeptide(L)'
;MDTIKILWVDDEIDLLKPHILFLEKKNYSITTCNNGLDAIAIFEENNFDIVFLDENMPGMSGLETLSEMKEKKSAIPMIMITKSEEEYIMEEAIGSKIADYLIKPVNPNQILLSLKKNLDHSRLISQKTTLDYQKEFRKITLEMAMVNTYEDWIELYKKLLFWELELENIDDQSMIEILESQKVEANSQFGKFIERNYEDWFAPKSNKPIQSHTLFKELVVPEILKKDKPVLFVVIDNLRYDQWKAFENVVANYYKLEKEVPYYSILPTATQYARNAIFSGLTPLDMEKKFPQYWKNDPEEGGKNLYEAEFLTAQLKRLGITIKEDYFKITNLAGGKKLVENFKALKNNDLVTIVYNFVDMLSHAKTEMDVVKELAADDKAYRSLTLSWFKNSPLLEIIQQAQKLGFKLILTTDHGTINVKNPSKVVGDKNTSLNLRYKTGRSLTYEQKDVYAVKDPKEIGLPAINMTSSYIFAKNDLFLAYVNNYNHYVSYYKNTYQHGGISLEEMIIPFLVFNPK
;
A
#
# COMPACT_ATOMS: atom_id res chain seq x y z
N MET A 1 -19.93 5.62 31.28
CA MET A 1 -18.80 4.70 31.04
C MET A 1 -19.05 3.49 31.91
N ASP A 2 -19.02 2.32 31.32
CA ASP A 2 -19.09 1.07 32.08
C ASP A 2 -17.84 0.96 32.97
N THR A 3 -18.04 0.49 34.20
CA THR A 3 -16.96 0.33 35.18
C THR A 3 -16.07 -0.83 34.76
N ILE A 4 -14.78 -0.55 34.52
CA ILE A 4 -13.78 -1.57 34.17
C ILE A 4 -13.59 -2.52 35.34
N LYS A 5 -13.72 -3.83 35.09
CA LYS A 5 -13.58 -4.92 36.07
C LYS A 5 -12.20 -5.58 35.97
N ILE A 6 -11.48 -5.59 37.08
CA ILE A 6 -10.14 -6.15 37.22
C ILE A 6 -10.22 -7.36 38.15
N LEU A 7 -9.65 -8.49 37.73
CA LEU A 7 -9.34 -9.60 38.64
C LEU A 7 -7.88 -9.44 39.09
N TRP A 8 -7.62 -9.37 40.39
CA TRP A 8 -6.27 -9.31 40.94
C TRP A 8 -6.01 -10.52 41.83
N VAL A 9 -5.09 -11.37 41.38
CA VAL A 9 -4.72 -12.62 42.05
C VAL A 9 -3.30 -12.48 42.61
N ASP A 10 -3.16 -12.58 43.93
CA ASP A 10 -1.87 -12.47 44.64
C ASP A 10 -2.01 -13.17 46.00
N ASP A 11 -1.02 -13.97 46.42
CA ASP A 11 -1.09 -14.68 47.71
C ASP A 11 -0.97 -13.72 48.91
N GLU A 12 -0.38 -12.55 48.70
CA GLU A 12 -0.22 -11.46 49.66
C GLU A 12 -1.22 -10.31 49.40
N ILE A 13 -2.41 -10.59 48.84
CA ILE A 13 -3.39 -9.57 48.39
C ILE A 13 -3.78 -8.53 49.44
N ASP A 14 -3.77 -8.90 50.73
CA ASP A 14 -4.04 -7.99 51.85
C ASP A 14 -3.03 -6.83 51.93
N LEU A 15 -1.77 -7.08 51.54
CA LEU A 15 -0.72 -6.05 51.47
C LEU A 15 -0.97 -5.04 50.34
N LEU A 16 -1.76 -5.42 49.33
CA LEU A 16 -2.07 -4.61 48.15
C LEU A 16 -3.33 -3.75 48.33
N LYS A 17 -3.96 -3.78 49.52
CA LYS A 17 -5.14 -2.96 49.86
C LYS A 17 -4.97 -1.45 49.54
N PRO A 18 -3.82 -0.80 49.77
CA PRO A 18 -3.62 0.59 49.36
C PRO A 18 -3.73 0.80 47.85
N HIS A 19 -3.23 -0.14 47.04
CA HIS A 19 -3.32 -0.09 45.58
C HIS A 19 -4.74 -0.32 45.10
N ILE A 20 -5.47 -1.26 45.72
CA ILE A 20 -6.88 -1.51 45.42
C ILE A 20 -7.70 -0.24 45.65
N LEU A 21 -7.58 0.38 46.83
CA LEU A 21 -8.27 1.64 47.16
C LEU A 21 -7.90 2.78 46.21
N PHE A 22 -6.65 2.83 45.73
CA PHE A 22 -6.22 3.82 44.75
C PHE A 22 -6.93 3.64 43.40
N LEU A 23 -7.08 2.40 42.93
CA LEU A 23 -7.75 2.08 41.67
C LEU A 23 -9.28 2.24 41.78
N GLU A 24 -9.89 1.87 42.91
CA GLU A 24 -11.32 2.11 43.16
C GLU A 24 -11.66 3.61 43.11
N LYS A 25 -10.80 4.48 43.67
CA LYS A 25 -10.92 5.94 43.53
C LYS A 25 -10.81 6.45 42.08
N LYS A 26 -10.31 5.63 41.16
CA LYS A 26 -10.20 5.91 39.72
C LYS A 26 -11.33 5.24 38.92
N ASN A 27 -12.40 4.78 39.57
CA ASN A 27 -13.55 4.08 38.96
C ASN A 27 -13.21 2.71 38.34
N TYR A 28 -12.24 1.98 38.90
CA TYR A 28 -12.06 0.56 38.59
C TYR A 28 -12.78 -0.30 39.63
N SER A 29 -13.43 -1.38 39.20
CA SER A 29 -14.00 -2.41 40.07
C SER A 29 -12.99 -3.54 40.19
N ILE A 30 -12.59 -3.89 41.41
CA ILE A 30 -11.58 -4.93 41.64
C ILE A 30 -12.21 -6.12 42.36
N THR A 31 -12.03 -7.30 41.78
CA THR A 31 -12.26 -8.58 42.44
C THR A 31 -10.91 -9.18 42.78
N THR A 32 -10.74 -9.58 44.03
CA THR A 32 -9.48 -10.13 44.52
C THR A 32 -9.57 -11.63 44.75
N CYS A 33 -8.44 -12.30 44.58
CA CYS A 33 -8.28 -13.72 44.90
C CYS A 33 -6.86 -13.98 45.42
N ASN A 34 -6.67 -15.03 46.21
CA ASN A 34 -5.40 -15.34 46.87
C ASN A 34 -4.71 -16.62 46.36
N ASN A 35 -5.29 -17.32 45.39
CA ASN A 35 -4.72 -18.53 44.81
C ASN A 35 -5.24 -18.79 43.39
N GLY A 36 -4.51 -19.61 42.62
CA GLY A 36 -4.84 -19.89 41.22
C GLY A 36 -6.16 -20.64 40.98
N LEU A 37 -6.51 -21.60 41.84
CA LEU A 37 -7.73 -22.41 41.67
C LEU A 37 -9.00 -21.58 41.82
N ASP A 38 -9.07 -20.76 42.86
CA ASP A 38 -10.19 -19.85 43.09
C ASP A 38 -10.25 -18.78 41.99
N ALA A 39 -9.09 -18.31 41.51
CA ALA A 39 -9.04 -17.35 40.42
C ALA A 39 -9.65 -17.91 39.13
N ILE A 40 -9.36 -19.17 38.80
CA ILE A 40 -9.95 -19.86 37.64
C ILE A 40 -11.48 -19.95 37.79
N ALA A 41 -11.99 -20.36 38.95
CA ALA A 41 -13.42 -20.45 39.19
C ALA A 41 -14.12 -19.09 39.05
N ILE A 42 -13.58 -18.05 39.69
CA ILE A 42 -14.11 -16.67 39.61
C ILE A 42 -14.08 -16.16 38.16
N PHE A 43 -13.00 -16.44 37.44
CA PHE A 43 -12.80 -16.01 36.06
C PHE A 43 -13.74 -16.69 35.06
N GLU A 44 -14.18 -17.91 35.34
CA GLU A 44 -15.21 -18.60 34.55
C GLU A 44 -16.57 -17.92 34.70
N GLU A 45 -16.98 -17.70 35.94
CA GLU A 45 -18.32 -17.20 36.29
C GLU A 45 -18.52 -15.72 35.98
N ASN A 46 -17.44 -14.94 35.87
CA ASN A 46 -17.49 -13.50 35.71
C ASN A 46 -16.78 -13.02 34.43
N ASN A 47 -17.14 -11.82 33.97
CA ASN A 47 -16.43 -11.14 32.90
C ASN A 47 -15.54 -10.05 33.49
N PHE A 48 -14.24 -10.15 33.18
CA PHE A 48 -13.21 -9.19 33.54
C PHE A 48 -12.63 -8.57 32.28
N ASP A 49 -12.26 -7.30 32.36
CA ASP A 49 -11.60 -6.58 31.27
C ASP A 49 -10.09 -6.84 31.28
N ILE A 50 -9.51 -7.12 32.45
CA ILE A 50 -8.09 -7.45 32.62
C ILE A 50 -7.83 -8.24 33.90
N VAL A 51 -6.74 -9.01 33.90
CA VAL A 51 -6.27 -9.79 35.06
C VAL A 51 -4.87 -9.34 35.45
N PHE A 52 -4.64 -9.13 36.75
CA PHE A 52 -3.31 -9.12 37.36
C PHE A 52 -3.08 -10.46 38.06
N LEU A 53 -1.93 -11.08 37.78
CA LEU A 53 -1.61 -12.41 38.28
C LEU A 53 -0.20 -12.42 38.85
N ASP A 54 -0.09 -12.74 40.14
CA ASP A 54 1.21 -13.00 40.75
C ASP A 54 1.80 -14.29 40.20
N GLU A 55 3.09 -14.27 39.93
CA GLU A 55 3.84 -15.44 39.48
C GLU A 55 3.94 -16.50 40.58
N ASN A 56 4.27 -16.06 41.80
CA ASN A 56 4.68 -16.94 42.89
C ASN A 56 3.54 -17.09 43.90
N MET A 57 2.65 -18.05 43.65
CA MET A 57 1.55 -18.36 44.56
C MET A 57 1.65 -19.79 45.10
N PRO A 58 1.26 -20.05 46.36
CA PRO A 58 1.20 -21.39 46.91
C PRO A 58 0.21 -22.30 46.15
N GLY A 59 0.62 -23.55 45.94
CA GLY A 59 -0.21 -24.54 45.25
C GLY A 59 -0.03 -24.46 43.73
N MET A 60 -0.96 -23.80 43.04
CA MET A 60 -0.91 -23.60 41.60
C MET A 60 -0.14 -22.31 41.27
N SER A 61 0.88 -22.42 40.43
CA SER A 61 1.70 -21.26 40.06
C SER A 61 0.92 -20.27 39.20
N GLY A 62 1.40 -19.02 39.15
CA GLY A 62 0.85 -18.01 38.25
C GLY A 62 0.93 -18.40 36.78
N LEU A 63 1.98 -19.10 36.35
CA LEU A 63 2.14 -19.55 34.96
C LEU A 63 1.16 -20.66 34.57
N GLU A 64 0.90 -21.60 35.47
CA GLU A 64 -0.13 -22.63 35.27
C GLU A 64 -1.52 -22.00 35.23
N THR A 65 -1.78 -21.07 36.15
CA THR A 65 -3.05 -20.33 36.24
C THR A 65 -3.31 -19.52 34.95
N LEU A 66 -2.28 -18.81 34.45
CA LEU A 66 -2.32 -18.08 33.19
C LEU A 66 -2.71 -19.00 32.03
N SER A 67 -2.11 -20.18 31.95
CA SER A 67 -2.35 -21.13 30.85
C SER A 67 -3.79 -21.61 30.83
N GLU A 68 -4.33 -22.03 31.97
CA GLU A 68 -5.73 -22.47 32.12
C GLU A 68 -6.73 -21.35 31.79
N MET A 69 -6.50 -20.14 32.32
CA MET A 69 -7.39 -19.00 32.05
C MET A 69 -7.37 -18.60 30.57
N LYS A 70 -6.21 -18.68 29.90
CA LYS A 70 -6.08 -18.39 28.47
C LYS A 70 -6.73 -19.44 27.57
N GLU A 71 -6.77 -20.70 27.98
CA GLU A 71 -7.52 -21.74 27.27
C GLU A 71 -9.03 -21.48 27.31
N LYS A 72 -9.54 -20.90 28.40
CA LYS A 72 -10.96 -20.57 28.58
C LYS A 72 -11.35 -19.27 27.90
N LYS A 73 -10.61 -18.17 28.12
CA LYS A 73 -10.88 -16.84 27.56
C LYS A 73 -9.59 -16.18 27.06
N SER A 74 -9.18 -16.53 25.85
CA SER A 74 -7.89 -16.09 25.26
C SER A 74 -7.78 -14.58 25.06
N ALA A 75 -8.90 -13.88 24.83
CA ALA A 75 -8.94 -12.46 24.50
C ALA A 75 -8.69 -11.51 25.70
N ILE A 76 -8.88 -11.97 26.95
CA ILE A 76 -8.72 -11.09 28.12
C ILE A 76 -7.23 -10.83 28.36
N PRO A 77 -6.75 -9.57 28.38
CA PRO A 77 -5.36 -9.27 28.68
C PRO A 77 -5.03 -9.70 30.11
N MET A 78 -3.84 -10.29 30.28
CA MET A 78 -3.34 -10.75 31.58
C MET A 78 -1.95 -10.18 31.79
N ILE A 79 -1.75 -9.53 32.94
CA ILE A 79 -0.51 -8.88 33.32
C ILE A 79 0.11 -9.66 34.46
N MET A 80 1.31 -10.18 34.23
CA MET A 80 2.05 -10.90 35.27
C MET A 80 2.72 -9.91 36.23
N ILE A 81 2.71 -10.21 37.52
CA ILE A 81 3.43 -9.46 38.55
C ILE A 81 4.46 -10.41 39.17
N THR A 82 5.74 -10.06 39.15
CA THR A 82 6.84 -10.97 39.55
C THR A 82 7.85 -10.29 40.48
N LYS A 83 8.57 -11.09 41.29
CA LYS A 83 9.74 -10.65 42.09
C LYS A 83 11.07 -10.82 41.33
N SER A 84 11.07 -11.49 40.18
CA SER A 84 12.28 -11.84 39.40
C SER A 84 12.53 -10.86 38.25
N GLU A 85 13.80 -10.45 38.09
CA GLU A 85 14.27 -9.63 36.95
C GLU A 85 14.79 -10.51 35.79
N GLU A 86 14.62 -11.84 35.86
CA GLU A 86 15.30 -12.76 34.96
C GLU A 86 14.69 -12.84 33.54
N GLU A 87 15.57 -12.75 32.55
CA GLU A 87 15.31 -12.87 31.11
C GLU A 87 14.66 -14.21 30.71
N TYR A 88 14.84 -15.26 31.53
CA TYR A 88 14.29 -16.60 31.33
C TYR A 88 12.75 -16.64 31.39
N ILE A 89 12.12 -15.77 32.18
CA ILE A 89 10.64 -15.67 32.25
C ILE A 89 10.08 -15.14 30.93
N MET A 90 10.80 -14.29 30.18
CA MET A 90 10.38 -13.87 28.84
C MET A 90 10.41 -15.02 27.82
N GLU A 91 11.28 -16.01 28.01
CA GLU A 91 11.39 -17.19 27.13
C GLU A 91 10.39 -18.30 27.52
N GLU A 92 10.18 -18.54 28.82
CA GLU A 92 9.21 -19.54 29.33
C GLU A 92 7.75 -19.05 29.32
N ALA A 93 7.50 -17.77 29.62
CA ALA A 93 6.19 -17.14 29.43
C ALA A 93 6.02 -16.75 27.96
N ILE A 94 5.99 -17.79 27.11
CA ILE A 94 5.71 -17.78 25.67
C ILE A 94 5.13 -16.44 25.22
N GLY A 95 5.90 -15.66 24.46
CA GLY A 95 5.65 -14.27 24.04
C GLY A 95 4.36 -13.98 23.24
N SER A 96 3.32 -14.78 23.40
CA SER A 96 1.97 -14.60 22.84
C SER A 96 0.84 -14.70 23.88
N LYS A 97 1.10 -15.09 25.15
CA LYS A 97 0.03 -15.31 26.15
C LYS A 97 -0.13 -14.22 27.22
N ILE A 98 0.85 -13.35 27.46
CA ILE A 98 0.73 -12.23 28.41
C ILE A 98 0.64 -10.89 27.68
N ALA A 99 -0.07 -9.93 28.26
CA ALA A 99 -0.24 -8.59 27.69
C ALA A 99 0.85 -7.61 28.17
N ASP A 100 1.30 -7.76 29.42
CA ASP A 100 2.36 -6.97 30.03
C ASP A 100 2.95 -7.73 31.22
N TYR A 101 4.03 -7.22 31.80
CA TYR A 101 4.54 -7.68 33.09
C TYR A 101 4.97 -6.51 33.97
N LEU A 102 4.93 -6.70 35.29
CA LEU A 102 5.33 -5.72 36.29
C LEU A 102 6.22 -6.37 37.35
N ILE A 103 7.25 -5.65 37.80
CA ILE A 103 8.21 -6.13 38.79
C ILE A 103 7.84 -5.57 40.18
N LYS A 104 7.79 -6.43 41.20
CA LYS A 104 7.56 -6.06 42.61
C LYS A 104 8.84 -5.40 43.18
N PRO A 105 8.72 -4.35 44.03
CA PRO A 105 7.49 -3.76 44.53
C PRO A 105 6.83 -2.83 43.51
N VAL A 106 5.54 -3.09 43.23
CA VAL A 106 4.77 -2.32 42.24
C VAL A 106 4.25 -1.01 42.83
N ASN A 107 4.44 0.11 42.13
CA ASN A 107 3.86 1.41 42.50
C ASN A 107 2.42 1.52 41.94
N PRO A 108 1.43 2.08 42.68
CA PRO A 108 0.07 2.30 42.17
C PRO A 108 0.01 3.01 40.80
N ASN A 109 0.93 3.94 40.52
CA ASN A 109 1.01 4.61 39.22
C ASN A 109 1.52 3.69 38.09
N GLN A 110 2.42 2.74 38.37
CA GLN A 110 2.87 1.76 37.37
C GLN A 110 1.72 0.84 36.96
N ILE A 111 0.92 0.40 37.94
CA ILE A 111 -0.28 -0.42 37.69
C ILE A 111 -1.28 0.36 36.85
N LEU A 112 -1.55 1.63 37.18
CA LEU A 112 -2.44 2.48 36.39
C LEU A 112 -1.93 2.72 34.96
N LEU A 113 -0.62 2.88 34.78
CA LEU A 113 -0.02 3.01 33.45
C LEU A 113 -0.19 1.73 32.62
N SER A 114 0.03 0.56 33.24
CA SER A 114 -0.17 -0.72 32.56
C SER A 114 -1.65 -0.97 32.24
N LEU A 115 -2.58 -0.61 33.13
CA LEU A 115 -4.02 -0.62 32.84
C LEU A 115 -4.35 0.24 31.62
N LYS A 116 -3.87 1.49 31.58
CA LYS A 116 -4.12 2.38 30.44
C LYS A 116 -3.52 1.85 29.15
N LYS A 117 -2.31 1.28 29.21
CA LYS A 117 -1.63 0.66 28.07
C LYS A 117 -2.36 -0.56 27.53
N ASN A 118 -3.09 -1.31 28.37
CA ASN A 118 -3.75 -2.55 27.94
C ASN A 118 -5.26 -2.39 27.68
N LEU A 119 -5.90 -1.38 28.26
CA LEU A 119 -7.35 -1.15 28.15
C LEU A 119 -7.74 0.11 27.36
N ASP A 120 -6.92 1.17 27.44
CA ASP A 120 -7.23 2.50 26.87
C ASP A 120 -6.36 2.83 25.65
N HIS A 121 -5.49 1.91 25.21
CA HIS A 121 -4.49 2.16 24.17
C HIS A 121 -5.10 2.62 22.85
N SER A 122 -6.12 1.93 22.36
CA SER A 122 -6.85 2.31 21.14
C SER A 122 -7.50 3.68 21.27
N ARG A 123 -8.14 3.96 22.41
CA ARG A 123 -8.83 5.22 22.69
C ARG A 123 -7.88 6.40 22.82
N LEU A 124 -6.76 6.25 23.55
CA LEU A 124 -5.76 7.31 23.74
C LEU A 124 -5.01 7.62 22.44
N ILE A 125 -4.66 6.59 21.67
CA ILE A 125 -4.07 6.77 20.34
C ILE A 125 -5.07 7.48 19.43
N SER A 126 -6.31 6.99 19.34
CA SER A 126 -7.37 7.62 18.55
C SER A 126 -7.55 9.10 18.92
N GLN A 127 -7.69 9.44 20.20
CA GLN A 127 -7.84 10.83 20.65
C GLN A 127 -6.64 11.70 20.27
N LYS A 128 -5.42 11.19 20.45
CA LYS A 128 -4.20 11.92 20.09
C LYS A 128 -4.08 12.12 18.58
N THR A 129 -4.29 11.07 17.79
CA THR A 129 -4.21 11.11 16.33
C THR A 129 -5.28 12.05 15.76
N THR A 130 -6.51 12.03 16.28
CA THR A 130 -7.56 13.00 15.91
C THR A 130 -7.12 14.44 16.22
N LEU A 131 -6.58 14.71 17.41
CA LEU A 131 -6.11 16.05 17.77
C LEU A 131 -4.93 16.52 16.90
N ASP A 132 -4.01 15.61 16.56
CA ASP A 132 -2.86 15.93 15.73
C ASP A 132 -3.27 16.15 14.27
N TYR A 133 -4.21 15.35 13.75
CA TYR A 133 -4.79 15.57 12.42
C TYR A 133 -5.55 16.90 12.34
N GLN A 134 -6.34 17.27 13.35
CA GLN A 134 -7.03 18.57 13.39
C GLN A 134 -6.08 19.76 13.29
N LYS A 135 -4.88 19.66 13.87
CA LYS A 135 -3.83 20.68 13.73
C LYS A 135 -3.25 20.69 12.32
N GLU A 136 -2.95 19.52 11.76
CA GLU A 136 -2.40 19.41 10.41
C GLU A 136 -3.41 19.73 9.31
N PHE A 137 -4.72 19.57 9.53
CA PHE A 137 -5.77 19.87 8.56
C PHE A 137 -5.62 21.27 7.95
N ARG A 138 -5.40 22.29 8.79
CA ARG A 138 -5.21 23.67 8.35
C ARG A 138 -3.94 23.83 7.52
N LYS A 139 -2.88 23.13 7.90
CA LYS A 139 -1.59 23.18 7.22
C LYS A 139 -1.66 22.50 5.85
N ILE A 140 -2.27 21.33 5.75
CA ILE A 140 -2.54 20.64 4.47
C ILE A 140 -3.34 21.55 3.55
N THR A 141 -4.38 22.22 4.07
CA THR A 141 -5.20 23.15 3.28
C THR A 141 -4.39 24.34 2.76
N LEU A 142 -3.51 24.92 3.58
CA LEU A 142 -2.64 26.03 3.17
C LEU A 142 -1.57 25.58 2.16
N GLU A 143 -0.94 24.44 2.41
CA GLU A 143 0.06 23.86 1.50
C GLU A 143 -0.57 23.57 0.14
N MET A 144 -1.75 22.96 0.10
CA MET A 144 -2.50 22.66 -1.13
C MET A 144 -2.70 23.92 -1.99
N ALA A 145 -3.03 25.05 -1.38
CA ALA A 145 -3.16 26.33 -2.10
C ALA A 145 -1.83 26.92 -2.64
N MET A 146 -0.69 26.45 -2.12
CA MET A 146 0.65 26.92 -2.49
C MET A 146 1.44 25.93 -3.34
N VAL A 147 0.94 24.71 -3.56
CA VAL A 147 1.60 23.69 -4.39
C VAL A 147 1.69 24.18 -5.83
N ASN A 148 2.92 24.25 -6.36
CA ASN A 148 3.16 24.75 -7.72
C ASN A 148 4.16 23.92 -8.53
N THR A 149 4.88 22.99 -7.90
CA THR A 149 5.86 22.11 -8.56
C THR A 149 5.44 20.65 -8.47
N TYR A 150 6.05 19.78 -9.29
CA TYR A 150 5.76 18.34 -9.21
C TYR A 150 6.33 17.73 -7.92
N GLU A 151 7.41 18.30 -7.37
CA GLU A 151 7.97 17.92 -6.08
C GLU A 151 7.02 18.26 -4.93
N ASP A 152 6.41 19.44 -4.95
CA ASP A 152 5.41 19.83 -3.95
C ASP A 152 4.20 18.89 -3.96
N TRP A 153 3.76 18.43 -5.14
CA TRP A 153 2.68 17.46 -5.28
C TRP A 153 3.03 16.09 -4.70
N ILE A 154 4.27 15.64 -4.87
CA ILE A 154 4.78 14.41 -4.25
C ILE A 154 4.68 14.52 -2.72
N GLU A 155 5.17 15.63 -2.14
CA GLU A 155 5.18 15.81 -0.69
C GLU A 155 3.77 15.94 -0.11
N LEU A 156 2.88 16.68 -0.79
CA LEU A 156 1.47 16.76 -0.40
C LEU A 156 0.81 15.39 -0.45
N TYR A 157 1.03 14.61 -1.52
CA TYR A 157 0.44 13.28 -1.65
C TYR A 157 0.92 12.34 -0.54
N LYS A 158 2.23 12.30 -0.26
CA LYS A 158 2.78 11.49 0.84
C LYS A 158 2.20 11.90 2.20
N LYS A 159 1.94 13.19 2.42
CA LYS A 159 1.30 13.67 3.65
C LYS A 159 -0.16 13.23 3.77
N LEU A 160 -0.93 13.29 2.67
CA LEU A 160 -2.30 12.78 2.64
C LEU A 160 -2.33 11.27 2.93
N LEU A 161 -1.41 10.50 2.33
CA LEU A 161 -1.30 9.06 2.57
C LEU A 161 -0.90 8.73 4.01
N PHE A 162 0.00 9.49 4.60
CA PHE A 162 0.37 9.33 6.01
C PHE A 162 -0.87 9.44 6.89
N TRP A 163 -1.67 10.50 6.73
CA TRP A 163 -2.89 10.69 7.51
C TRP A 163 -3.96 9.66 7.19
N GLU A 164 -4.07 9.20 5.95
CA GLU A 164 -4.97 8.11 5.57
C GLU A 164 -4.67 6.83 6.36
N LEU A 165 -3.39 6.45 6.46
CA LEU A 165 -2.96 5.26 7.19
C LEU A 165 -3.12 5.42 8.71
N GLU A 166 -2.82 6.60 9.26
CA GLU A 166 -2.97 6.88 10.69
C GLU A 166 -4.44 6.91 11.14
N LEU A 167 -5.35 7.41 10.28
CA LEU A 167 -6.79 7.46 10.57
C LEU A 167 -7.51 6.13 10.29
N GLU A 168 -6.92 5.20 9.56
CA GLU A 168 -7.55 3.95 9.10
C GLU A 168 -8.13 3.08 10.25
N ASN A 169 -7.50 3.13 11.42
CA ASN A 169 -7.87 2.36 12.61
C ASN A 169 -8.67 3.17 13.64
N ILE A 170 -9.14 4.36 13.27
CA ILE A 170 -9.91 5.23 14.14
C ILE A 170 -11.39 5.15 13.77
N ASP A 171 -12.22 4.83 14.76
CA ASP A 171 -13.68 4.79 14.63
C ASP A 171 -14.32 6.21 14.67
N ASP A 172 -13.71 7.19 14.00
CA ASP A 172 -14.23 8.56 13.85
C ASP A 172 -14.50 8.86 12.38
N GLN A 173 -15.72 8.56 11.94
CA GLN A 173 -16.17 8.80 10.57
C GLN A 173 -16.00 10.27 10.15
N SER A 174 -16.20 11.22 11.06
CA SER A 174 -16.11 12.64 10.70
C SER A 174 -14.71 13.04 10.23
N MET A 175 -13.65 12.45 10.81
CA MET A 175 -12.28 12.72 10.39
C MET A 175 -11.95 12.08 9.04
N ILE A 176 -12.47 10.88 8.79
CA ILE A 176 -12.32 10.17 7.51
C ILE A 176 -12.97 10.99 6.39
N GLU A 177 -14.20 11.48 6.58
CA GLU A 177 -14.90 12.34 5.61
C GLU A 177 -14.13 13.64 5.32
N ILE A 178 -13.53 14.26 6.35
CA ILE A 178 -12.70 15.46 6.17
C ILE A 178 -11.47 15.16 5.32
N LEU A 179 -10.75 14.06 5.60
CA LEU A 179 -9.60 13.66 4.79
C LEU A 179 -9.99 13.33 3.35
N GLU A 180 -11.09 12.60 3.14
CA GLU A 180 -11.60 12.29 1.80
C GLU A 180 -11.94 13.57 1.03
N SER A 181 -12.53 14.57 1.68
CA SER A 181 -12.76 15.89 1.08
C SER A 181 -11.45 16.58 0.67
N GLN A 182 -10.40 16.50 1.50
CA GLN A 182 -9.08 17.03 1.14
C GLN A 182 -8.44 16.27 -0.03
N LYS A 183 -8.56 14.93 -0.09
CA LYS A 183 -8.08 14.12 -1.22
C LYS A 183 -8.80 14.49 -2.52
N VAL A 184 -10.12 14.71 -2.47
CA VAL A 184 -10.92 15.15 -3.64
C VAL A 184 -10.47 16.52 -4.13
N GLU A 185 -10.28 17.50 -3.24
CA GLU A 185 -9.79 18.83 -3.62
C GLU A 185 -8.35 18.79 -4.15
N ALA A 186 -7.48 17.99 -3.52
CA ALA A 186 -6.11 17.79 -3.99
C ALA A 186 -6.08 17.22 -5.40
N ASN A 187 -6.90 16.20 -5.69
CA ASN A 187 -7.02 15.62 -7.03
C ASN A 187 -7.57 16.63 -8.06
N SER A 188 -8.55 17.45 -7.69
CA SER A 188 -9.10 18.53 -8.53
C SER A 188 -8.02 19.54 -8.92
N GLN A 189 -7.20 19.97 -7.96
CA GLN A 189 -6.10 20.89 -8.20
C GLN A 189 -4.94 20.23 -8.96
N PHE A 190 -4.62 18.98 -8.64
CA PHE A 190 -3.62 18.18 -9.34
C PHE A 190 -3.98 17.99 -10.82
N GLY A 191 -5.24 17.69 -11.13
CA GLY A 191 -5.73 17.58 -12.50
C GLY A 191 -5.52 18.87 -13.30
N LYS A 192 -5.76 20.04 -12.69
CA LYS A 192 -5.48 21.35 -13.31
C LYS A 192 -3.97 21.60 -13.46
N PHE A 193 -3.16 21.16 -12.50
CA PHE A 193 -1.71 21.24 -12.58
C PHE A 193 -1.18 20.42 -13.76
N ILE A 194 -1.60 19.16 -13.89
CA ILE A 194 -1.21 18.29 -15.02
C ILE A 194 -1.66 18.92 -16.34
N GLU A 195 -2.91 19.35 -16.46
CA GLU A 195 -3.45 20.00 -17.68
C GLU A 195 -2.62 21.22 -18.12
N ARG A 196 -2.02 21.97 -17.20
CA ARG A 196 -1.21 23.16 -17.50
C ARG A 196 0.26 22.86 -17.81
N ASN A 197 0.81 21.77 -17.29
CA ASN A 197 2.26 21.55 -17.27
C ASN A 197 2.72 20.30 -18.04
N TYR A 198 1.82 19.35 -18.31
CA TYR A 198 2.22 18.02 -18.82
C TYR A 198 2.85 18.08 -20.21
N GLU A 199 2.32 18.91 -21.11
CA GLU A 199 2.86 19.12 -22.46
C GLU A 199 4.29 19.68 -22.40
N ASP A 200 4.54 20.65 -21.52
CA ASP A 200 5.86 21.27 -21.34
C ASP A 200 6.93 20.26 -20.87
N TRP A 201 6.54 19.17 -20.21
CA TRP A 201 7.49 18.11 -19.80
C TRP A 201 8.12 17.37 -20.99
N PHE A 202 7.54 17.46 -22.18
CA PHE A 202 8.11 16.87 -23.40
C PHE A 202 9.00 17.85 -24.16
N ALA A 203 8.96 19.15 -23.83
CA ALA A 203 9.85 20.15 -24.39
C ALA A 203 11.33 19.90 -24.03
N PRO A 204 12.28 20.26 -24.90
CA PRO A 204 13.70 20.20 -24.57
C PRO A 204 14.05 21.10 -23.37
N LYS A 205 14.84 20.58 -22.42
CA LYS A 205 15.35 21.31 -21.23
C LYS A 205 14.27 21.82 -20.25
N SER A 206 13.05 21.30 -20.29
CA SER A 206 12.05 21.61 -19.26
C SER A 206 12.43 21.02 -17.90
N ASN A 207 12.06 21.72 -16.82
CA ASN A 207 12.07 21.14 -15.49
C ASN A 207 10.90 20.16 -15.39
N LYS A 208 11.18 18.87 -15.21
CA LYS A 208 10.19 17.80 -15.30
C LYS A 208 10.51 16.66 -14.34
N PRO A 209 9.48 15.94 -13.87
CA PRO A 209 9.71 14.76 -13.06
C PRO A 209 10.38 13.65 -13.88
N ILE A 210 10.98 12.71 -13.16
CA ILE A 210 11.28 11.39 -13.71
C ILE A 210 9.95 10.78 -14.17
N GLN A 211 9.92 10.26 -15.39
CA GLN A 211 8.74 9.65 -15.99
C GLN A 211 9.00 8.20 -16.34
N SER A 212 7.95 7.42 -16.62
CA SER A 212 8.07 6.00 -17.00
C SER A 212 9.16 5.74 -18.04
N HIS A 213 9.23 6.57 -19.09
CA HIS A 213 10.20 6.41 -20.19
C HIS A 213 11.65 6.82 -19.84
N THR A 214 11.86 7.54 -18.73
CA THR A 214 13.21 7.93 -18.27
C THR A 214 13.66 7.16 -17.02
N LEU A 215 12.73 6.57 -16.27
CA LEU A 215 12.97 5.87 -15.00
C LEU A 215 14.13 4.88 -15.06
N PHE A 216 14.13 3.98 -16.04
CA PHE A 216 15.14 2.94 -16.10
C PHE A 216 16.55 3.53 -16.25
N LYS A 217 16.71 4.53 -17.11
CA LYS A 217 18.00 5.21 -17.33
C LYS A 217 18.44 6.01 -16.10
N GLU A 218 17.51 6.72 -15.46
CA GLU A 218 17.84 7.68 -14.41
C GLU A 218 17.94 7.05 -13.01
N LEU A 219 17.21 5.97 -12.77
CA LEU A 219 17.11 5.35 -11.44
C LEU A 219 17.59 3.90 -11.37
N VAL A 220 17.38 3.09 -12.42
CA VAL A 220 17.78 1.66 -12.41
C VAL A 220 19.23 1.48 -12.84
N VAL A 221 19.63 2.11 -13.95
CA VAL A 221 20.99 2.00 -14.51
C VAL A 221 22.08 2.40 -13.51
N PRO A 222 21.96 3.50 -12.73
CA PRO A 222 22.97 3.82 -11.73
C PRO A 222 23.18 2.70 -10.71
N GLU A 223 22.13 1.97 -10.33
CA GLU A 223 22.24 0.84 -9.41
C GLU A 223 22.92 -0.38 -10.04
N ILE A 224 22.68 -0.64 -11.33
CA ILE A 224 23.38 -1.69 -12.08
C ILE A 224 24.88 -1.36 -12.24
N LEU A 225 25.20 -0.11 -12.56
CA LEU A 225 26.58 0.32 -12.86
C LEU A 225 27.49 0.37 -11.63
N LYS A 226 26.93 0.39 -10.40
CA LYS A 226 27.72 0.25 -9.16
C LYS A 226 28.51 -1.07 -9.14
N LYS A 227 28.00 -2.14 -9.77
CA LYS A 227 28.63 -3.48 -9.87
C LYS A 227 29.06 -4.08 -8.52
N ASP A 228 28.47 -3.63 -7.43
CA ASP A 228 28.72 -4.13 -6.07
C ASP A 228 27.87 -5.37 -5.75
N LYS A 229 26.63 -5.39 -6.27
CA LYS A 229 25.65 -6.46 -6.06
C LYS A 229 24.81 -6.66 -7.33
N PRO A 230 24.33 -7.88 -7.62
CA PRO A 230 23.36 -8.09 -8.69
C PRO A 230 22.02 -7.43 -8.32
N VAL A 231 21.24 -7.03 -9.32
CA VAL A 231 19.98 -6.29 -9.13
C VAL A 231 18.78 -7.16 -9.47
N LEU A 232 17.84 -7.28 -8.53
CA LEU A 232 16.50 -7.78 -8.78
C LEU A 232 15.57 -6.57 -9.00
N PHE A 233 15.16 -6.36 -10.25
CA PHE A 233 14.25 -5.27 -10.62
C PHE A 233 12.82 -5.80 -10.74
N VAL A 234 11.97 -5.44 -9.78
CA VAL A 234 10.57 -5.88 -9.71
C VAL A 234 9.64 -4.72 -10.07
N VAL A 235 8.80 -4.94 -11.07
CA VAL A 235 7.69 -4.07 -11.45
C VAL A 235 6.40 -4.79 -11.12
N ILE A 236 5.70 -4.35 -10.08
CA ILE A 236 4.38 -4.87 -9.70
C ILE A 236 3.33 -4.04 -10.44
N ASP A 237 2.50 -4.68 -11.25
CA ASP A 237 1.41 -4.03 -12.00
C ASP A 237 0.50 -3.24 -11.06
N ASN A 238 0.15 -1.99 -11.38
CA ASN A 238 -0.91 -1.26 -10.68
C ASN A 238 -0.75 -1.16 -9.15
N LEU A 239 0.49 -1.06 -8.66
CA LEU A 239 0.78 -0.88 -7.23
C LEU A 239 0.76 0.60 -6.84
N ARG A 240 -0.24 1.00 -6.06
CA ARG A 240 -0.32 2.34 -5.45
C ARG A 240 0.68 2.52 -4.31
N TYR A 241 0.97 3.77 -4.01
CA TYR A 241 1.93 4.15 -2.96
C TYR A 241 1.45 3.75 -1.55
N ASP A 242 0.14 3.84 -1.28
CA ASP A 242 -0.47 3.44 -0.02
C ASP A 242 -0.46 1.92 0.18
N GLN A 243 -0.64 1.15 -0.90
CA GLN A 243 -0.47 -0.29 -0.90
C GLN A 243 0.97 -0.69 -0.60
N TRP A 244 1.97 -0.01 -1.21
CA TRP A 244 3.37 -0.22 -0.85
C TRP A 244 3.59 -0.03 0.66
N LYS A 245 3.09 1.06 1.24
CA LYS A 245 3.21 1.34 2.67
C LYS A 245 2.56 0.25 3.55
N ALA A 246 1.50 -0.40 3.07
CA ALA A 246 0.87 -1.50 3.79
C ALA A 246 1.78 -2.73 3.97
N PHE A 247 2.66 -3.05 3.00
CA PHE A 247 3.58 -4.20 3.08
C PHE A 247 5.07 -3.85 3.20
N GLU A 248 5.40 -2.57 3.38
CA GLU A 248 6.78 -2.09 3.61
C GLU A 248 7.47 -2.86 4.74
N ASN A 249 6.78 -3.07 5.87
CA ASN A 249 7.31 -3.82 7.02
C ASN A 249 7.63 -5.29 6.70
N VAL A 250 6.90 -5.91 5.76
CA VAL A 250 7.16 -7.29 5.34
C VAL A 250 8.49 -7.36 4.58
N VAL A 251 8.75 -6.40 3.70
CA VAL A 251 10.02 -6.29 2.97
C VAL A 251 11.15 -5.89 3.91
N ALA A 252 10.89 -4.98 4.86
CA ALA A 252 11.86 -4.50 5.84
C ALA A 252 12.43 -5.62 6.73
N ASN A 253 11.75 -6.76 6.88
CA ASN A 253 12.30 -7.91 7.60
C ASN A 253 13.54 -8.51 6.91
N TYR A 254 13.66 -8.38 5.58
CA TYR A 254 14.72 -8.98 4.77
C TYR A 254 15.67 -7.94 4.17
N TYR A 255 15.18 -6.72 3.98
CA TYR A 255 15.87 -5.66 3.26
C TYR A 255 15.91 -4.37 4.07
N LYS A 256 16.94 -3.56 3.87
CA LYS A 256 17.03 -2.18 4.38
C LYS A 256 16.79 -1.21 3.22
N LEU A 257 15.80 -0.33 3.36
CA LEU A 257 15.54 0.73 2.39
C LEU A 257 16.75 1.67 2.31
N GLU A 258 17.30 1.83 1.11
CA GLU A 258 18.39 2.77 0.79
C GLU A 258 17.84 4.07 0.23
N LYS A 259 16.84 3.98 -0.65
CA LYS A 259 16.32 5.11 -1.42
C LYS A 259 14.83 4.92 -1.72
N GLU A 260 14.04 5.97 -1.50
CA GLU A 260 12.63 6.08 -1.88
C GLU A 260 12.48 7.36 -2.71
N VAL A 261 12.27 7.21 -4.02
CA VAL A 261 12.14 8.34 -4.96
C VAL A 261 10.88 8.17 -5.79
N PRO A 262 9.80 8.88 -5.48
CA PRO A 262 8.60 8.88 -6.31
C PRO A 262 8.90 9.38 -7.73
N TYR A 263 8.13 8.88 -8.69
CA TYR A 263 8.18 9.36 -10.07
C TYR A 263 6.76 9.40 -10.65
N TYR A 264 6.64 9.98 -11.85
CA TYR A 264 5.36 10.15 -12.52
C TYR A 264 5.14 9.09 -13.60
N SER A 265 4.03 8.36 -13.52
CA SER A 265 3.56 7.55 -14.64
C SER A 265 3.20 8.46 -15.82
N ILE A 266 3.53 8.03 -17.04
CA ILE A 266 3.12 8.77 -18.24
C ILE A 266 1.62 8.62 -18.49
N LEU A 267 1.04 9.55 -19.24
CA LEU A 267 -0.32 9.44 -19.75
C LEU A 267 -0.33 8.67 -21.09
N PRO A 268 -1.32 7.79 -21.32
CA PRO A 268 -2.25 7.26 -20.32
C PRO A 268 -1.54 6.44 -19.23
N THR A 269 -2.01 6.55 -17.98
CA THR A 269 -1.55 5.74 -16.83
C THR A 269 -2.05 4.29 -16.93
N ALA A 270 -1.64 3.62 -18.01
CA ALA A 270 -2.10 2.30 -18.37
C ALA A 270 -0.92 1.45 -18.84
N THR A 271 -1.00 0.16 -18.54
CA THR A 271 0.08 -0.82 -18.74
C THR A 271 0.75 -0.72 -20.11
N GLN A 272 -0.03 -0.70 -21.20
CA GLN A 272 0.46 -0.60 -22.58
C GLN A 272 1.41 0.57 -22.81
N TYR A 273 1.14 1.69 -22.15
CA TYR A 273 1.89 2.92 -22.34
C TYR A 273 3.02 2.98 -21.31
N ALA A 274 2.67 2.99 -20.02
CA ALA A 274 3.63 3.22 -18.95
C ALA A 274 4.64 2.08 -18.77
N ARG A 275 4.20 0.81 -18.82
CA ARG A 275 5.10 -0.34 -18.62
C ARG A 275 6.07 -0.50 -19.78
N ASN A 276 5.55 -0.46 -21.01
CA ASN A 276 6.40 -0.55 -22.20
C ASN A 276 7.37 0.65 -22.27
N ALA A 277 6.97 1.83 -21.80
CA ALA A 277 7.87 2.98 -21.68
C ALA A 277 9.04 2.71 -20.70
N ILE A 278 8.78 2.09 -19.54
CA ILE A 278 9.83 1.69 -18.58
C ILE A 278 10.89 0.81 -19.25
N PHE A 279 10.45 -0.26 -19.94
CA PHE A 279 11.37 -1.24 -20.52
C PHE A 279 11.99 -0.81 -21.84
N SER A 280 11.33 0.06 -22.61
CA SER A 280 11.91 0.57 -23.85
C SER A 280 12.83 1.76 -23.59
N GLY A 281 12.60 2.54 -22.53
CA GLY A 281 13.20 3.85 -22.31
C GLY A 281 12.84 4.86 -23.38
N LEU A 282 11.62 4.76 -23.93
CA LEU A 282 11.11 5.55 -25.04
C LEU A 282 9.66 5.98 -24.75
N THR A 283 9.25 7.08 -25.37
CA THR A 283 7.84 7.45 -25.40
C THR A 283 7.05 6.46 -26.28
N PRO A 284 5.73 6.33 -26.08
CA PRO A 284 4.86 5.53 -26.95
C PRO A 284 5.01 5.84 -28.45
N LEU A 285 5.11 7.12 -28.81
CA LEU A 285 5.37 7.55 -30.19
C LEU A 285 6.72 7.05 -30.73
N ASP A 286 7.76 7.10 -29.91
CA ASP A 286 9.09 6.62 -30.31
C ASP A 286 9.15 5.09 -30.40
N MET A 287 8.40 4.38 -29.57
CA MET A 287 8.23 2.92 -29.69
C MET A 287 7.55 2.55 -31.00
N GLU A 288 6.44 3.22 -31.35
CA GLU A 288 5.75 3.00 -32.62
C GLU A 288 6.68 3.17 -33.82
N LYS A 289 7.52 4.23 -33.81
CA LYS A 289 8.45 4.52 -34.91
C LYS A 289 9.63 3.55 -34.99
N LYS A 290 10.24 3.21 -33.85
CA LYS A 290 11.50 2.43 -33.82
C LYS A 290 11.27 0.93 -33.77
N PHE A 291 10.15 0.50 -33.20
CA PHE A 291 9.79 -0.90 -33.00
C PHE A 291 8.33 -1.18 -33.41
N PRO A 292 7.93 -0.87 -34.65
CA PRO A 292 6.55 -1.07 -35.11
C PRO A 292 6.11 -2.54 -35.04
N GLN A 293 7.04 -3.49 -35.04
CA GLN A 293 6.75 -4.91 -34.89
C GLN A 293 6.35 -5.32 -33.46
N TYR A 294 6.70 -4.52 -32.45
CA TYR A 294 6.39 -4.77 -31.03
C TYR A 294 5.26 -3.88 -30.52
N TRP A 295 5.06 -2.71 -31.13
CA TRP A 295 4.00 -1.79 -30.76
C TRP A 295 2.67 -2.15 -31.44
N LYS A 296 1.57 -2.01 -30.69
CA LYS A 296 0.20 -2.07 -31.20
C LYS A 296 -0.57 -0.90 -30.63
N ASN A 297 -1.37 -0.22 -31.45
CA ASN A 297 -2.26 0.84 -31.01
C ASN A 297 -3.56 0.28 -30.42
N ASP A 298 -4.33 1.16 -29.78
CA ASP A 298 -5.56 0.77 -29.07
C ASP A 298 -6.59 -0.07 -29.85
N PRO A 299 -6.94 0.27 -31.10
CA PRO A 299 -7.93 -0.47 -31.88
C PRO A 299 -7.39 -1.77 -32.48
N GLU A 300 -6.08 -2.03 -32.39
CA GLU A 300 -5.47 -3.22 -32.98
C GLU A 300 -5.65 -4.45 -32.07
N GLU A 301 -5.93 -5.60 -32.67
CA GLU A 301 -6.16 -6.85 -31.95
C GLU A 301 -4.86 -7.49 -31.43
N GLY A 302 -4.97 -8.21 -30.31
CA GLY A 302 -3.89 -8.99 -29.70
C GLY A 302 -3.26 -8.36 -28.47
N GLY A 303 -2.27 -9.03 -27.89
CA GLY A 303 -1.60 -8.57 -26.68
C GLY A 303 -0.74 -7.33 -26.93
N LYS A 304 -0.91 -6.32 -26.08
CA LYS A 304 -0.18 -5.03 -26.12
C LYS A 304 1.07 -5.00 -25.23
N ASN A 305 1.26 -6.04 -24.41
CA ASN A 305 2.32 -6.17 -23.41
C ASN A 305 2.97 -7.55 -23.58
N LEU A 306 3.56 -7.81 -24.75
CA LEU A 306 4.15 -9.12 -25.06
C LEU A 306 5.66 -9.07 -25.25
N TYR A 307 6.24 -7.88 -25.41
CA TYR A 307 7.63 -7.69 -25.86
C TYR A 307 8.46 -6.86 -24.88
N GLU A 308 8.09 -6.85 -23.60
CA GLU A 308 8.82 -6.11 -22.56
C GLU A 308 10.29 -6.56 -22.44
N ALA A 309 10.58 -7.85 -22.61
CA ALA A 309 11.93 -8.40 -22.56
C ALA A 309 12.80 -7.88 -23.73
N GLU A 310 12.24 -7.87 -24.93
CA GLU A 310 12.87 -7.38 -26.15
C GLU A 310 13.12 -5.87 -26.06
N PHE A 311 12.17 -5.12 -25.50
CA PHE A 311 12.34 -3.70 -25.23
C PHE A 311 13.49 -3.46 -24.25
N LEU A 312 13.55 -4.21 -23.15
CA LEU A 312 14.62 -4.09 -22.15
C LEU A 312 15.99 -4.40 -22.77
N THR A 313 16.09 -5.48 -23.52
CA THR A 313 17.32 -5.85 -24.25
C THR A 313 17.76 -4.73 -25.21
N ALA A 314 16.81 -4.19 -25.98
CA ALA A 314 17.08 -3.09 -26.91
C ALA A 314 17.48 -1.81 -26.18
N GLN A 315 16.90 -1.53 -25.02
CA GLN A 315 17.25 -0.38 -24.19
C GLN A 315 18.68 -0.49 -23.64
N LEU A 316 19.04 -1.62 -23.04
CA LEU A 316 20.40 -1.87 -22.54
C LEU A 316 21.44 -1.65 -23.65
N LYS A 317 21.17 -2.19 -24.85
CA LYS A 317 22.03 -1.99 -26.02
C LYS A 317 22.16 -0.52 -26.41
N ARG A 318 21.07 0.25 -26.44
CA ARG A 318 21.12 1.70 -26.73
C ARG A 318 21.89 2.50 -25.68
N LEU A 319 21.87 2.04 -24.43
CA LEU A 319 22.60 2.66 -23.32
C LEU A 319 24.07 2.22 -23.26
N GLY A 320 24.51 1.32 -24.14
CA GLY A 320 25.88 0.80 -24.15
C GLY A 320 26.19 -0.12 -22.97
N ILE A 321 25.17 -0.71 -22.35
CA ILE A 321 25.30 -1.57 -21.18
C ILE A 321 25.33 -3.02 -21.64
N THR A 322 26.43 -3.72 -21.36
CA THR A 322 26.57 -5.16 -21.60
C THR A 322 26.66 -5.87 -20.27
N ILE A 323 25.60 -6.59 -19.94
CA ILE A 323 25.42 -7.32 -18.68
C ILE A 323 24.71 -8.64 -18.95
N LYS A 324 24.83 -9.61 -18.04
CA LYS A 324 24.00 -10.81 -18.06
C LYS A 324 22.66 -10.49 -17.41
N GLU A 325 21.58 -10.57 -18.19
CA GLU A 325 20.22 -10.31 -17.73
C GLU A 325 19.29 -11.49 -17.99
N ASP A 326 18.25 -11.63 -17.17
CA ASP A 326 17.06 -12.42 -17.52
C ASP A 326 15.79 -11.63 -17.15
N TYR A 327 14.73 -11.83 -17.95
CA TYR A 327 13.41 -11.23 -17.76
C TYR A 327 12.34 -12.30 -17.53
N PHE A 328 11.46 -12.06 -16.55
CA PHE A 328 10.33 -12.93 -16.23
C PHE A 328 9.03 -12.15 -16.10
N LYS A 329 7.98 -12.60 -16.80
CA LYS A 329 6.63 -12.09 -16.63
C LYS A 329 5.76 -13.12 -15.91
N ILE A 330 5.25 -12.76 -14.73
CA ILE A 330 4.45 -13.62 -13.88
C ILE A 330 2.99 -13.15 -13.94
N THR A 331 2.13 -13.96 -14.56
CA THR A 331 0.69 -13.68 -14.72
C THR A 331 -0.20 -14.64 -13.93
N ASN A 332 0.38 -15.67 -13.31
CA ASN A 332 -0.36 -16.65 -12.53
C ASN A 332 0.54 -17.31 -11.47
N LEU A 333 -0.11 -17.97 -10.51
CA LEU A 333 0.56 -18.62 -9.38
C LEU A 333 1.57 -19.69 -9.82
N ALA A 334 1.25 -20.49 -10.84
CA ALA A 334 2.10 -21.57 -11.31
C ALA A 334 3.42 -21.03 -11.90
N GLY A 335 3.36 -19.95 -12.68
CA GLY A 335 4.54 -19.25 -13.19
C GLY A 335 5.43 -18.72 -12.06
N GLY A 336 4.82 -18.14 -11.03
CA GLY A 336 5.53 -17.65 -9.84
C GLY A 336 6.27 -18.78 -9.11
N LYS A 337 5.59 -19.89 -8.83
CA LYS A 337 6.19 -21.07 -8.16
C LYS A 337 7.35 -21.67 -8.97
N LYS A 338 7.19 -21.77 -10.30
CA LYS A 338 8.27 -22.25 -11.18
C LYS A 338 9.51 -21.36 -11.09
N LEU A 339 9.35 -20.04 -10.98
CA LEU A 339 10.48 -19.15 -10.80
C LEU A 339 11.13 -19.32 -9.42
N VAL A 340 10.34 -19.47 -8.35
CA VAL A 340 10.85 -19.79 -7.00
C VAL A 340 11.75 -21.03 -7.00
N GLU A 341 11.33 -22.11 -7.66
CA GLU A 341 12.09 -23.36 -7.73
C GLU A 341 13.45 -23.19 -8.45
N ASN A 342 13.49 -22.33 -9.47
CA ASN A 342 14.64 -22.16 -10.35
C ASN A 342 15.49 -20.91 -10.03
N PHE A 343 15.09 -20.09 -9.06
CA PHE A 343 15.69 -18.78 -8.83
C PHE A 343 17.20 -18.85 -8.52
N LYS A 344 17.66 -19.92 -7.85
CA LYS A 344 19.09 -20.16 -7.58
C LYS A 344 19.96 -20.22 -8.83
N ALA A 345 19.41 -20.61 -9.99
CA ALA A 345 20.13 -20.64 -11.26
C ALA A 345 20.50 -19.22 -11.76
N LEU A 346 19.79 -18.19 -11.28
CA LEU A 346 19.96 -16.80 -11.69
C LEU A 346 21.07 -16.06 -10.92
N LYS A 347 21.74 -16.73 -9.96
CA LYS A 347 22.74 -16.12 -9.07
C LYS A 347 23.89 -15.39 -9.77
N ASN A 348 24.18 -15.74 -11.03
CA ASN A 348 25.28 -15.18 -11.82
C ASN A 348 24.82 -14.05 -12.75
N ASN A 349 23.56 -13.63 -12.70
CA ASN A 349 23.05 -12.52 -13.49
C ASN A 349 23.37 -11.19 -12.79
N ASP A 350 23.70 -10.18 -13.58
CA ASP A 350 23.85 -8.81 -13.08
C ASP A 350 22.47 -8.16 -12.86
N LEU A 351 21.49 -8.52 -13.69
CA LEU A 351 20.10 -8.03 -13.62
C LEU A 351 19.12 -9.20 -13.76
N VAL A 352 18.16 -9.29 -12.85
CA VAL A 352 16.98 -10.14 -12.99
C VAL A 352 15.77 -9.23 -12.94
N THR A 353 14.99 -9.21 -14.01
CA THR A 353 13.79 -8.36 -14.09
C THR A 353 12.55 -9.21 -13.95
N ILE A 354 11.62 -8.78 -13.09
CA ILE A 354 10.33 -9.45 -12.87
C ILE A 354 9.20 -8.45 -13.05
N VAL A 355 8.30 -8.74 -13.98
CA VAL A 355 6.99 -8.09 -14.05
C VAL A 355 5.97 -9.01 -13.38
N TYR A 356 5.27 -8.47 -12.39
CA TYR A 356 4.32 -9.22 -11.59
C TYR A 356 2.90 -8.65 -11.73
N ASN A 357 2.03 -9.36 -12.43
CA ASN A 357 0.64 -8.94 -12.64
C ASN A 357 -0.25 -9.39 -11.47
N PHE A 358 -0.34 -8.61 -10.40
CA PHE A 358 -1.11 -9.03 -9.23
C PHE A 358 -2.62 -9.10 -9.50
N VAL A 359 -3.16 -8.21 -10.34
CA VAL A 359 -4.60 -8.19 -10.68
C VAL A 359 -4.99 -9.49 -11.36
N ASP A 360 -4.21 -9.95 -12.35
CA ASP A 360 -4.42 -11.24 -13.03
C ASP A 360 -4.30 -12.44 -12.07
N MET A 361 -3.57 -12.29 -10.96
CA MET A 361 -3.50 -13.33 -9.92
C MET A 361 -4.68 -13.30 -8.94
N LEU A 362 -5.29 -12.14 -8.71
CA LEU A 362 -6.53 -12.04 -7.93
C LEU A 362 -7.75 -12.47 -8.77
N SER A 363 -7.63 -12.41 -10.09
CA SER A 363 -8.69 -12.69 -11.06
C SER A 363 -8.26 -13.82 -12.01
N HIS A 364 -8.60 -15.07 -11.69
CA HIS A 364 -8.45 -16.19 -12.63
C HIS A 364 -9.73 -16.45 -13.44
N ALA A 365 -10.88 -15.94 -13.00
CA ALA A 365 -12.15 -16.01 -13.73
C ALA A 365 -13.04 -14.77 -13.53
N LYS A 366 -14.01 -14.55 -14.44
CA LYS A 366 -14.95 -13.41 -14.39
C LYS A 366 -15.80 -13.38 -13.10
N THR A 367 -16.11 -14.53 -12.52
CA THR A 367 -16.82 -14.66 -11.23
C THR A 367 -15.96 -14.28 -10.03
N GLU A 368 -14.65 -14.45 -10.12
CA GLU A 368 -13.72 -14.08 -9.06
C GLU A 368 -13.48 -12.57 -9.03
N MET A 369 -13.58 -11.88 -10.18
CA MET A 369 -13.56 -10.42 -10.23
C MET A 369 -14.68 -9.78 -9.41
N ASP A 370 -15.88 -10.38 -9.36
CA ASP A 370 -16.98 -9.82 -8.57
C ASP A 370 -16.73 -10.00 -7.07
N VAL A 371 -16.15 -11.13 -6.65
CA VAL A 371 -15.71 -11.35 -5.26
C VAL A 371 -14.57 -10.38 -4.88
N VAL A 372 -13.59 -10.20 -5.75
CA VAL A 372 -12.48 -9.25 -5.52
C VAL A 372 -13.01 -7.82 -5.41
N LYS A 373 -14.00 -7.44 -6.23
CA LYS A 373 -14.66 -6.13 -6.11
C LYS A 373 -15.36 -5.96 -4.76
N GLU A 374 -16.04 -6.98 -4.26
CA GLU A 374 -16.66 -6.94 -2.93
C GLU A 374 -15.62 -6.84 -1.80
N LEU A 375 -14.50 -7.57 -1.93
CA LEU A 375 -13.41 -7.55 -0.95
C LEU A 375 -12.55 -6.28 -1.01
N ALA A 376 -12.53 -5.57 -2.13
CA ALA A 376 -11.80 -4.32 -2.33
C ALA A 376 -12.77 -3.17 -2.64
N ALA A 377 -13.80 -3.00 -1.79
CA ALA A 377 -14.82 -1.97 -1.98
C ALA A 377 -14.31 -0.55 -1.74
N ASP A 378 -13.27 -0.39 -0.91
CA ASP A 378 -12.63 0.88 -0.56
C ASP A 378 -11.10 0.74 -0.43
N ASP A 379 -10.42 1.88 -0.21
CA ASP A 379 -8.96 1.94 -0.21
C ASP A 379 -8.36 1.10 0.94
N LYS A 380 -9.00 1.06 2.11
CA LYS A 380 -8.60 0.24 3.26
C LYS A 380 -8.66 -1.25 2.92
N ALA A 381 -9.80 -1.70 2.41
CA ALA A 381 -10.01 -3.09 2.04
C ALA A 381 -9.04 -3.52 0.92
N TYR A 382 -8.81 -2.63 -0.05
CA TYR A 382 -7.87 -2.88 -1.14
C TYR A 382 -6.41 -2.99 -0.68
N ARG A 383 -5.98 -2.14 0.27
CA ARG A 383 -4.66 -2.27 0.92
C ARG A 383 -4.53 -3.58 1.70
N SER A 384 -5.54 -3.94 2.49
CA SER A 384 -5.56 -5.18 3.27
C SER A 384 -5.47 -6.42 2.36
N LEU A 385 -6.23 -6.43 1.26
CA LEU A 385 -6.16 -7.49 0.25
C LEU A 385 -4.76 -7.59 -0.37
N THR A 386 -4.16 -6.46 -0.71
CA THR A 386 -2.81 -6.39 -1.30
C THR A 386 -1.75 -6.93 -0.32
N LEU A 387 -1.82 -6.54 0.95
CA LEU A 387 -0.92 -7.04 1.99
C LEU A 387 -1.05 -8.56 2.17
N SER A 388 -2.29 -9.05 2.24
CA SER A 388 -2.59 -10.48 2.37
C SER A 388 -2.05 -11.27 1.17
N TRP A 389 -2.31 -10.78 -0.04
CA TRP A 389 -1.77 -11.33 -1.27
C TRP A 389 -0.24 -11.38 -1.23
N PHE A 390 0.43 -10.27 -0.93
CA PHE A 390 1.88 -10.17 -0.97
C PHE A 390 2.53 -11.19 -0.02
N LYS A 391 2.03 -11.30 1.22
CA LYS A 391 2.50 -12.26 2.23
C LYS A 391 2.40 -13.72 1.78
N ASN A 392 1.42 -14.04 0.95
CA ASN A 392 1.14 -15.41 0.49
C ASN A 392 1.56 -15.65 -0.96
N SER A 393 2.25 -14.69 -1.58
CA SER A 393 2.63 -14.75 -2.99
C SER A 393 4.03 -15.38 -3.18
N PRO A 394 4.26 -16.08 -4.30
CA PRO A 394 5.60 -16.48 -4.72
C PRO A 394 6.59 -15.31 -4.84
N LEU A 395 6.09 -14.08 -5.03
CA LEU A 395 6.93 -12.88 -5.11
C LEU A 395 7.74 -12.66 -3.82
N LEU A 396 7.11 -12.84 -2.65
CA LEU A 396 7.81 -12.70 -1.38
C LEU A 396 8.91 -13.77 -1.23
N GLU A 397 8.62 -15.01 -1.63
CA GLU A 397 9.61 -16.08 -1.63
C GLU A 397 10.78 -15.79 -2.58
N ILE A 398 10.51 -15.24 -3.77
CA ILE A 398 11.54 -14.78 -4.71
C ILE A 398 12.41 -13.68 -4.07
N ILE A 399 11.78 -12.68 -3.45
CA ILE A 399 12.48 -11.58 -2.76
C ILE A 399 13.40 -12.12 -1.65
N GLN A 400 12.93 -13.09 -0.87
CA GLN A 400 13.72 -13.76 0.18
C GLN A 400 14.89 -14.57 -0.40
N GLN A 401 14.68 -15.29 -1.51
CA GLN A 401 15.77 -16.02 -2.16
C GLN A 401 16.82 -15.06 -2.75
N ALA A 402 16.38 -13.97 -3.36
CA ALA A 402 17.25 -12.92 -3.88
C ALA A 402 18.09 -12.28 -2.76
N GLN A 403 17.48 -12.05 -1.58
CA GLN A 403 18.19 -11.54 -0.41
C GLN A 403 19.32 -12.48 0.01
N LYS A 404 19.04 -13.78 0.13
CA LYS A 404 20.04 -14.80 0.49
C LYS A 404 21.19 -14.91 -0.52
N LEU A 405 20.93 -14.54 -1.78
CA LEU A 405 21.93 -14.50 -2.85
C LEU A 405 22.62 -13.14 -2.97
N GLY A 406 22.31 -12.17 -2.11
CA GLY A 406 22.95 -10.86 -2.06
C GLY A 406 22.45 -9.87 -3.12
N PHE A 407 21.29 -10.11 -3.74
CA PHE A 407 20.71 -9.17 -4.69
C PHE A 407 20.29 -7.88 -4.00
N LYS A 408 20.57 -6.75 -4.65
CA LYS A 408 19.89 -5.48 -4.39
C LYS A 408 18.47 -5.58 -4.96
N LEU A 409 17.48 -5.15 -4.20
CA LEU A 409 16.08 -5.13 -4.66
C LEU A 409 15.73 -3.73 -5.13
N ILE A 410 15.19 -3.62 -6.34
CA ILE A 410 14.48 -2.44 -6.81
C ILE A 410 13.02 -2.82 -6.97
N LEU A 411 12.11 -2.08 -6.32
CA LEU A 411 10.66 -2.30 -6.40
C LEU A 411 9.97 -1.05 -6.92
N THR A 412 9.13 -1.22 -7.92
CA THR A 412 8.34 -0.14 -8.52
C THR A 412 7.07 -0.68 -9.18
N THR A 413 6.36 0.17 -9.92
CA THR A 413 5.11 -0.15 -10.63
C THR A 413 5.14 0.44 -12.04
N ASP A 414 4.07 0.34 -12.81
CA ASP A 414 3.88 1.07 -14.06
C ASP A 414 2.95 2.28 -13.89
N HIS A 415 1.87 2.09 -13.13
CA HIS A 415 0.89 3.11 -12.75
C HIS A 415 0.22 2.71 -11.42
N GLY A 416 -0.65 3.57 -10.90
CA GLY A 416 -1.60 3.19 -9.86
C GLY A 416 -3.04 3.17 -10.40
N THR A 417 -4.00 3.38 -9.51
CA THR A 417 -5.43 3.32 -9.81
C THR A 417 -6.24 4.17 -8.82
N ILE A 418 -7.42 4.60 -9.23
CA ILE A 418 -8.37 5.31 -8.37
C ILE A 418 -9.74 4.64 -8.42
N ASN A 419 -10.45 4.65 -7.29
CA ASN A 419 -11.83 4.22 -7.22
C ASN A 419 -12.74 5.25 -7.89
N VAL A 420 -13.37 4.90 -9.02
CA VAL A 420 -14.17 5.85 -9.80
C VAL A 420 -15.60 5.96 -9.29
N LYS A 421 -16.08 7.18 -9.05
CA LYS A 421 -17.40 7.42 -8.47
C LYS A 421 -18.33 8.17 -9.42
N ASN A 422 -17.77 9.08 -10.22
CA ASN A 422 -18.53 10.04 -11.00
C ASN A 422 -18.44 9.73 -12.50
N PRO A 423 -19.56 9.49 -13.20
CA PRO A 423 -19.52 9.28 -14.63
C PRO A 423 -19.47 10.60 -15.41
N SER A 424 -18.73 10.63 -16.50
CA SER A 424 -18.72 11.70 -17.49
C SER A 424 -19.06 11.14 -18.86
N LYS A 425 -19.88 11.88 -19.64
CA LYS A 425 -20.35 11.42 -20.94
C LYS A 425 -19.29 11.64 -22.00
N VAL A 426 -19.08 10.62 -22.82
CA VAL A 426 -18.26 10.71 -24.03
C VAL A 426 -19.00 10.14 -25.25
N VAL A 427 -18.87 10.83 -26.38
CA VAL A 427 -19.27 10.32 -27.70
C VAL A 427 -18.02 10.20 -28.55
N GLY A 428 -17.86 9.04 -29.19
CA GLY A 428 -16.78 8.78 -30.13
C GLY A 428 -17.24 7.85 -31.25
N ASP A 429 -16.37 7.61 -32.21
CA ASP A 429 -16.62 6.65 -33.29
C ASP A 429 -16.42 5.19 -32.83
N LYS A 430 -16.64 4.23 -33.74
CA LYS A 430 -16.48 2.79 -33.46
C LYS A 430 -15.04 2.37 -33.13
N ASN A 431 -14.05 3.18 -33.50
CA ASN A 431 -12.63 2.90 -33.29
C ASN A 431 -12.11 3.56 -32.01
N THR A 432 -12.98 4.22 -31.25
CA THR A 432 -12.63 4.87 -30.00
C THR A 432 -12.24 3.82 -28.97
N SER A 433 -11.12 4.03 -28.27
CA SER A 433 -10.60 3.07 -27.30
C SER A 433 -11.60 2.71 -26.19
N LEU A 434 -11.47 1.51 -25.61
CA LEU A 434 -12.44 0.98 -24.64
C LEU A 434 -12.15 1.39 -23.19
N ASN A 435 -10.95 1.87 -22.87
CA ASN A 435 -10.57 2.25 -21.51
C ASN A 435 -11.51 3.34 -20.94
N LEU A 436 -11.77 3.30 -19.64
CA LEU A 436 -12.75 4.16 -18.97
C LEU A 436 -12.15 5.47 -18.43
N ARG A 437 -10.83 5.56 -18.34
CA ARG A 437 -10.10 6.71 -17.80
C ARG A 437 -9.42 7.53 -18.87
N TYR A 438 -9.21 6.98 -20.07
CA TYR A 438 -8.86 7.74 -21.25
C TYR A 438 -9.60 7.25 -22.48
N LYS A 439 -9.77 8.13 -23.47
CA LYS A 439 -10.24 7.76 -24.80
C LYS A 439 -9.30 8.33 -25.86
N THR A 440 -9.04 7.54 -26.89
CA THR A 440 -8.42 8.00 -28.14
C THR A 440 -9.34 7.68 -29.31
N GLY A 441 -9.50 8.63 -30.22
CA GLY A 441 -10.45 8.50 -31.34
C GLY A 441 -10.59 9.78 -32.14
N ARG A 442 -11.39 9.73 -33.21
CA ARG A 442 -11.74 10.90 -34.04
C ARG A 442 -13.02 11.53 -33.50
N SER A 443 -13.13 12.86 -33.63
CA SER A 443 -14.36 13.61 -33.33
C SER A 443 -14.96 13.31 -31.96
N LEU A 444 -14.13 13.23 -30.93
CA LEU A 444 -14.58 13.00 -29.57
C LEU A 444 -15.38 14.22 -29.06
N THR A 445 -16.57 13.96 -28.52
CA THR A 445 -17.37 14.96 -27.80
C THR A 445 -17.40 14.58 -26.32
N TYR A 446 -17.07 15.54 -25.46
CA TYR A 446 -16.86 15.34 -24.02
C TYR A 446 -17.10 16.64 -23.25
N GLU A 447 -17.27 16.52 -21.93
CA GLU A 447 -17.34 17.65 -21.02
C GLU A 447 -15.92 18.20 -20.75
N GLN A 448 -15.61 19.42 -21.19
CA GLN A 448 -14.24 19.96 -21.13
C GLN A 448 -13.67 20.02 -19.71
N LYS A 449 -14.50 20.36 -18.72
CA LYS A 449 -14.05 20.47 -17.32
C LYS A 449 -13.63 19.11 -16.72
N ASP A 450 -14.14 18.00 -17.27
CA ASP A 450 -13.99 16.66 -16.72
C ASP A 450 -12.70 15.98 -17.20
N VAL A 451 -12.10 16.47 -18.29
CA VAL A 451 -10.95 15.84 -18.95
C VAL A 451 -9.81 16.81 -19.18
N TYR A 452 -8.59 16.27 -19.30
CA TYR A 452 -7.51 16.92 -20.04
C TYR A 452 -7.55 16.41 -21.49
N ALA A 453 -7.69 17.31 -22.45
CA ALA A 453 -7.81 16.96 -23.86
C ALA A 453 -6.58 17.38 -24.65
N VAL A 454 -5.97 16.42 -25.34
CA VAL A 454 -4.79 16.60 -26.17
C VAL A 454 -5.15 16.39 -27.63
N LYS A 455 -5.16 17.50 -28.38
CA LYS A 455 -5.56 17.51 -29.79
C LYS A 455 -4.47 16.96 -30.72
N ASP A 456 -3.20 17.25 -30.43
CA ASP A 456 -2.06 16.65 -31.11
C ASP A 456 -1.33 15.72 -30.14
N PRO A 457 -1.56 14.39 -30.22
CA PRO A 457 -0.95 13.42 -29.31
C PRO A 457 0.58 13.43 -29.35
N LYS A 458 1.18 13.90 -30.44
CA LYS A 458 2.64 13.90 -30.61
C LYS A 458 3.35 14.85 -29.66
N GLU A 459 2.69 15.94 -29.24
CA GLU A 459 3.24 16.92 -28.30
C GLU A 459 3.54 16.30 -26.93
N ILE A 460 2.81 15.26 -26.55
CA ILE A 460 3.04 14.49 -25.31
C ILE A 460 3.63 13.10 -25.58
N GLY A 461 4.27 12.91 -26.74
CA GLY A 461 4.94 11.66 -27.07
C GLY A 461 4.01 10.46 -27.27
N LEU A 462 2.75 10.67 -27.63
CA LEU A 462 1.78 9.62 -27.95
C LEU A 462 1.63 9.40 -29.47
N PRO A 463 1.37 8.15 -29.90
CA PRO A 463 1.06 7.85 -31.29
C PRO A 463 -0.30 8.45 -31.67
N ALA A 464 -0.45 8.79 -32.94
CA ALA A 464 -1.72 9.23 -33.50
C ALA A 464 -2.22 8.17 -34.48
N ILE A 465 -3.28 7.45 -34.11
CA ILE A 465 -3.88 6.40 -34.97
C ILE A 465 -4.26 6.98 -36.34
N ASN A 466 -4.72 8.24 -36.36
CA ASN A 466 -5.04 8.99 -37.57
C ASN A 466 -4.62 10.46 -37.41
N MET A 467 -4.53 11.20 -38.52
CA MET A 467 -4.19 12.64 -38.50
C MET A 467 -5.12 13.50 -37.62
N THR A 468 -6.35 13.06 -37.38
CA THR A 468 -7.35 13.78 -36.56
C THR A 468 -7.63 13.10 -35.22
N SER A 469 -6.85 12.08 -34.85
CA SER A 469 -7.00 11.41 -33.57
C SER A 469 -6.55 12.32 -32.43
N SER A 470 -7.36 12.40 -31.39
CA SER A 470 -7.06 13.11 -30.15
C SER A 470 -7.14 12.16 -28.96
N TYR A 471 -6.51 12.53 -27.85
CA TYR A 471 -6.64 11.84 -26.57
C TYR A 471 -7.40 12.72 -25.58
N ILE A 472 -8.23 12.09 -24.76
CA ILE A 472 -8.81 12.71 -23.57
C ILE A 472 -8.53 11.83 -22.36
N PHE A 473 -8.20 12.44 -21.24
CA PHE A 473 -7.89 11.79 -19.97
C PHE A 473 -8.84 12.29 -18.90
N ALA A 474 -9.59 11.40 -18.26
CA ALA A 474 -10.47 11.72 -17.14
C ALA A 474 -9.65 12.22 -15.94
N LYS A 475 -10.10 13.31 -15.32
CA LYS A 475 -9.51 13.85 -14.09
C LYS A 475 -10.23 13.30 -12.86
N ASN A 476 -9.59 13.36 -11.69
CA ASN A 476 -10.20 13.01 -10.40
C ASN A 476 -10.71 11.56 -10.37
N ASP A 477 -11.84 11.30 -9.72
CA ASP A 477 -12.54 10.01 -9.68
C ASP A 477 -13.54 9.83 -10.84
N LEU A 478 -13.39 10.59 -11.93
CA LEU A 478 -14.29 10.52 -13.08
C LEU A 478 -14.01 9.30 -13.96
N PHE A 479 -15.04 8.77 -14.62
CA PHE A 479 -14.88 7.77 -15.67
C PHE A 479 -15.76 8.07 -16.88
N LEU A 480 -15.24 7.79 -18.07
CA LEU A 480 -15.82 8.10 -19.36
C LEU A 480 -16.77 6.99 -19.79
N ALA A 481 -18.07 7.27 -19.70
CA ALA A 481 -19.14 6.36 -20.10
C ALA A 481 -19.77 6.79 -21.44
N TYR A 482 -19.94 5.82 -22.34
CA TYR A 482 -20.63 6.05 -23.60
C TYR A 482 -22.10 6.41 -23.38
N VAL A 483 -22.63 7.29 -24.23
CA VAL A 483 -24.03 7.72 -24.18
C VAL A 483 -24.99 6.54 -24.42
N ASN A 484 -24.61 5.58 -25.27
CA ASN A 484 -25.40 4.38 -25.51
C ASN A 484 -25.34 3.46 -24.28
N ASN A 485 -26.51 3.09 -23.73
CA ASN A 485 -26.62 2.31 -22.49
C ASN A 485 -25.90 2.95 -21.28
N TYR A 486 -25.84 4.28 -21.22
CA TYR A 486 -25.14 5.04 -20.19
C TYR A 486 -25.44 4.53 -18.77
N ASN A 487 -26.71 4.44 -18.38
CA ASN A 487 -27.09 4.03 -17.02
C ASN A 487 -26.60 2.62 -16.66
N HIS A 488 -26.58 1.69 -17.63
CA HIS A 488 -26.07 0.34 -17.41
C HIS A 488 -24.56 0.36 -17.16
N TYR A 489 -23.80 1.08 -17.99
CA TYR A 489 -22.35 1.22 -17.79
C TYR A 489 -22.00 1.95 -16.49
N VAL A 490 -22.77 2.98 -16.13
CA VAL A 490 -22.59 3.68 -14.85
C VAL A 490 -22.79 2.73 -13.68
N SER A 491 -23.87 1.93 -13.67
CA SER A 491 -24.10 0.97 -12.59
C SER A 491 -23.02 -0.11 -12.49
N TYR A 492 -22.38 -0.45 -13.60
CA TYR A 492 -21.38 -1.52 -13.64
C TYR A 492 -19.98 -1.09 -13.20
N TYR A 493 -19.60 0.17 -13.48
CA TYR A 493 -18.24 0.67 -13.24
C TYR A 493 -18.11 1.65 -12.07
N LYS A 494 -19.22 2.21 -11.59
CA LYS A 494 -19.19 3.04 -10.38
C LYS A 494 -18.68 2.21 -9.20
N ASN A 495 -17.84 2.83 -8.38
CA ASN A 495 -17.15 2.24 -7.23
C ASN A 495 -16.21 1.09 -7.61
N THR A 496 -15.54 1.19 -8.76
CA THR A 496 -14.51 0.24 -9.16
C THR A 496 -13.16 0.93 -9.32
N TYR A 497 -12.07 0.20 -9.10
CA TYR A 497 -10.71 0.69 -9.35
C TYR A 497 -10.42 0.71 -10.84
N GLN A 498 -10.09 1.89 -11.36
CA GLN A 498 -9.76 2.11 -12.76
C GLN A 498 -8.45 2.88 -12.89
N HIS A 499 -7.82 2.78 -14.05
CA HIS A 499 -6.56 3.45 -14.35
C HIS A 499 -6.53 3.92 -15.82
N GLY A 500 -5.64 4.86 -16.13
CA GLY A 500 -5.45 5.44 -17.46
C GLY A 500 -5.65 6.96 -17.51
N GLY A 501 -6.12 7.57 -16.41
CA GLY A 501 -6.47 8.98 -16.30
C GLY A 501 -5.48 9.75 -15.44
N ILE A 502 -5.98 10.84 -14.85
CA ILE A 502 -5.21 11.77 -14.03
C ILE A 502 -5.77 11.80 -12.61
N SER A 503 -4.99 11.26 -11.70
CA SER A 503 -5.14 11.40 -10.24
C SER A 503 -3.78 11.24 -9.58
N LEU A 504 -3.64 11.70 -8.34
CA LEU A 504 -2.44 11.52 -7.53
C LEU A 504 -2.10 10.02 -7.43
N GLU A 505 -3.12 9.20 -7.20
CA GLU A 505 -3.04 7.76 -7.02
C GLU A 505 -2.62 7.01 -8.28
N GLU A 506 -3.02 7.48 -9.47
CA GLU A 506 -2.60 6.87 -10.74
C GLU A 506 -1.19 7.30 -11.17
N MET A 507 -0.85 8.57 -10.97
CA MET A 507 0.35 9.18 -11.56
C MET A 507 1.57 9.17 -10.64
N ILE A 508 1.42 9.40 -9.33
CA ILE A 508 2.56 9.49 -8.40
C ILE A 508 2.79 8.12 -7.77
N ILE A 509 3.88 7.47 -8.17
CA ILE A 509 4.10 6.06 -7.88
C ILE A 509 5.49 5.77 -7.30
N PRO A 510 5.62 4.70 -6.49
CA PRO A 510 6.85 4.45 -5.75
C PRO A 510 7.96 3.89 -6.64
N PHE A 511 9.18 4.36 -6.43
CA PHE A 511 10.41 3.67 -6.83
C PHE A 511 11.33 3.55 -5.62
N LEU A 512 11.71 2.31 -5.31
CA LEU A 512 12.32 1.95 -4.05
C LEU A 512 13.57 1.11 -4.32
N VAL A 513 14.67 1.43 -3.66
CA VAL A 513 15.93 0.66 -3.72
C VAL A 513 16.26 0.17 -2.32
N PHE A 514 16.57 -1.11 -2.22
CA PHE A 514 16.90 -1.76 -0.97
C PHE A 514 18.19 -2.56 -1.03
N ASN A 515 18.94 -2.52 0.08
CA ASN A 515 20.04 -3.44 0.31
C ASN A 515 19.59 -4.67 1.08
N PRO A 516 20.07 -5.87 0.71
CA PRO A 516 19.81 -7.07 1.50
C PRO A 516 20.42 -6.89 2.90
N LYS A 517 19.68 -7.31 3.94
CA LYS A 517 20.17 -7.36 5.32
C LYS A 517 21.11 -8.51 5.57
#